data_AF-A0A6C1EB02-F1
#
_entry.id   AF-A0A6C1EB02-F1
#
_cell.length_a   1.000
_cell.length_b   1.000
_cell.length_c   1.000
_cell.angle_alpha   90.00
_cell.angle_beta   90.00
_cell.angle_gamma   90.00
#
_symmetry.space_group_name_H-M   'P 1'
#
loop_
_entity.id
_entity.type
_entity.pdbx_description
1 polymer ?
#
loop_
_entity_poly.entity_id
_entity_poly.type
_entity_poly.pdbx_seq_one_letter_code
_entity_poly.pdbx_strand_id
1 'polypeptide(L)'
;MEDNDFSVNAKIVNAQLEVILGSKWIEKTDILEYVNILILCIKQKSIKSERMVQLLLNNEKYSSIMITDNDENSSYKKFLSTMILFTLFNFNPVINSTPTVQEKLLTFYSGTISSDDKLIIKMLEIIESQTSNSWTNMIFSWEFIQEEEEEEVLETIGDTRLITKEKEGLIITLRKRLIEKSIDGYVLERPQIPEFCISSNKDSFDITTRWNLLKKYYEQTERCGTAMYGPLLLLLLVLHNKELVKMVKEEDGSLTYKYEFKKFLDSKLFQFIICSLSDDEAITNISYEHLTNLAVSLEKKSVQANPVKKVTDKDDEEKEEDNGLIKYNSIYQILIKRILYHRQQNQDSIRPLIWFSISRIVDLLKNPTLPLHEKAYRWVLSSSTIRGWDIPMVSDVMMSYNKRQQDDDNKKEIDMEIYYGELSWVLATIGKGIKTDEDFKMLDKKGVFEWLLNLINVPYLKERLRKLIFLVFYKVQRVADDGGLNMISRNGIVSFLEILNNNIKSKLPKDNVLNSADVLQNENKNTLNNTFKLVQEQNGIEKLLLGYNELVKSQKRLILWTEGDSDNVVKRLRK
;
A
#
# COMPACT_ATOMS: atom_id res chain seq x y z
N MET A 1 45.34 -2.47 -20.22
CA MET A 1 46.18 -3.36 -19.40
C MET A 1 45.42 -4.65 -19.26
N GLU A 2 46.10 -5.75 -19.56
CA GLU A 2 45.58 -7.08 -19.87
C GLU A 2 44.46 -7.56 -18.95
N ASP A 3 43.31 -7.86 -19.55
CA ASP A 3 42.24 -8.65 -18.96
C ASP A 3 42.78 -10.05 -18.66
N ASN A 4 43.33 -10.23 -17.46
CA ASN A 4 43.58 -11.55 -16.90
C ASN A 4 42.23 -12.24 -16.70
N ASP A 5 41.83 -12.99 -17.72
CA ASP A 5 40.71 -13.94 -17.76
C ASP A 5 40.99 -15.02 -16.68
N PHE A 6 40.69 -14.71 -15.41
CA PHE A 6 40.62 -15.70 -14.33
C PHE A 6 39.47 -16.64 -14.66
N SER A 7 39.73 -17.62 -15.53
CA SER A 7 38.82 -18.71 -15.81
C SER A 7 38.73 -19.61 -14.57
N VAL A 8 37.85 -19.23 -13.65
CA VAL A 8 37.54 -20.08 -12.48
C VAL A 8 37.06 -21.42 -13.02
N ASN A 9 37.69 -22.50 -12.58
CA ASN A 9 37.39 -23.84 -13.09
C ASN A 9 35.90 -24.17 -12.85
N ALA A 10 35.14 -24.29 -13.93
CA ALA A 10 33.70 -24.56 -13.92
C ALA A 10 33.33 -25.77 -13.05
N LYS A 11 34.20 -26.79 -12.95
CA LYS A 11 33.94 -27.97 -12.12
C LYS A 11 33.98 -27.65 -10.63
N ILE A 12 34.92 -26.83 -10.20
CA ILE A 12 35.07 -26.42 -8.79
C ILE A 12 33.88 -25.56 -8.38
N VAL A 13 33.50 -24.62 -9.24
CA VAL A 13 32.35 -23.74 -9.06
C VAL A 13 31.06 -24.54 -8.92
N ASN A 14 30.78 -25.45 -9.86
CA ASN A 14 29.57 -26.28 -9.79
C ASN A 14 29.59 -27.16 -8.53
N ALA A 15 30.73 -27.73 -8.14
CA ALA A 15 30.83 -28.52 -6.90
C ALA A 15 30.55 -27.69 -5.64
N GLN A 16 31.08 -26.45 -5.58
CA GLN A 16 30.80 -25.53 -4.47
C GLN A 16 29.32 -25.14 -4.42
N LEU A 17 28.73 -24.80 -5.56
CA LEU A 17 27.31 -24.47 -5.64
C LEU A 17 26.42 -25.66 -5.24
N GLU A 18 26.74 -26.89 -5.66
CA GLU A 18 25.98 -28.09 -5.27
C GLU A 18 26.00 -28.31 -3.76
N VAL A 19 27.17 -28.17 -3.12
CA VAL A 19 27.31 -28.34 -1.67
C VAL A 19 26.57 -27.23 -0.91
N ILE A 20 26.72 -25.98 -1.34
CA ILE A 20 26.10 -24.85 -0.64
C ILE A 20 24.58 -24.91 -0.80
N LEU A 21 24.08 -25.05 -2.03
CA LEU A 21 22.64 -25.03 -2.33
C LEU A 21 21.90 -26.28 -1.82
N GLY A 22 22.60 -27.41 -1.67
CA GLY A 22 22.05 -28.65 -1.14
C GLY A 22 22.15 -28.82 0.39
N SER A 23 22.78 -27.88 1.10
CA SER A 23 23.06 -28.03 2.54
C SER A 23 22.40 -26.94 3.41
N LYS A 24 22.65 -27.00 4.72
CA LYS A 24 22.17 -26.01 5.71
C LYS A 24 22.84 -24.64 5.58
N TRP A 25 23.82 -24.49 4.69
CA TRP A 25 24.64 -23.28 4.60
C TRP A 25 23.86 -22.07 4.07
N ILE A 26 22.72 -22.30 3.41
CA ILE A 26 21.78 -21.27 2.94
C ILE A 26 21.18 -20.46 4.10
N GLU A 27 21.17 -20.98 5.34
CA GLU A 27 20.67 -20.25 6.50
C GLU A 27 21.53 -19.01 6.87
N LYS A 28 22.78 -18.95 6.41
CA LYS A 28 23.72 -17.88 6.73
C LYS A 28 23.74 -16.78 5.67
N THR A 29 23.45 -15.55 6.08
CA THR A 29 23.41 -14.37 5.19
C THR A 29 24.74 -14.15 4.44
N ASP A 30 25.88 -14.25 5.12
CA ASP A 30 27.20 -14.05 4.50
C ASP A 30 27.47 -15.03 3.35
N ILE A 31 26.98 -16.27 3.49
CA ILE A 31 27.13 -17.30 2.47
C ILE A 31 26.22 -16.97 1.27
N LEU A 32 25.01 -16.48 1.50
CA LEU A 32 24.11 -16.05 0.42
C LEU A 32 24.67 -14.85 -0.36
N GLU A 33 25.28 -13.88 0.32
CA GLU A 33 25.98 -12.77 -0.35
C GLU A 33 27.14 -13.29 -1.20
N TYR A 34 27.97 -14.17 -0.63
CA TYR A 34 29.08 -14.79 -1.34
C TYR A 34 28.62 -15.54 -2.60
N VAL A 35 27.55 -16.34 -2.48
CA VAL A 35 27.00 -17.09 -3.63
C VAL A 35 26.45 -16.15 -4.70
N ASN A 36 25.75 -15.08 -4.33
CA ASN A 36 25.28 -14.09 -5.30
C ASN A 36 26.44 -13.45 -6.06
N ILE A 37 27.49 -13.00 -5.35
CA ILE A 37 28.69 -12.41 -5.97
C ILE A 37 29.36 -13.44 -6.89
N LEU A 38 29.53 -14.68 -6.43
CA LEU A 38 30.13 -15.76 -7.21
C LEU A 38 29.36 -16.00 -8.51
N ILE A 39 28.03 -16.11 -8.44
CA ILE A 39 27.16 -16.31 -9.62
C ILE A 39 27.26 -15.14 -10.60
N LEU A 40 27.37 -13.90 -10.10
CA LEU A 40 27.52 -12.70 -10.95
C LEU A 40 28.85 -12.67 -11.70
N CYS A 41 29.90 -13.33 -11.18
CA CYS A 41 31.21 -13.42 -11.82
C CYS A 41 31.30 -14.46 -12.95
N ILE A 42 30.36 -15.40 -13.02
CA ILE A 42 30.52 -16.61 -13.86
C ILE A 42 29.85 -16.45 -15.23
N LYS A 43 30.53 -16.92 -16.29
CA LYS A 43 29.98 -17.01 -17.65
C LYS A 43 28.85 -18.05 -17.72
N GLN A 44 27.71 -17.69 -18.33
CA GLN A 44 26.46 -18.46 -18.34
C GLN A 44 26.62 -19.93 -18.77
N LYS A 45 27.47 -20.21 -19.76
CA LYS A 45 27.68 -21.57 -20.33
C LYS A 45 28.40 -22.55 -19.41
N SER A 46 28.97 -22.09 -18.30
CA SER A 46 29.82 -22.91 -17.42
C SER A 46 29.07 -23.55 -16.25
N ILE A 47 27.83 -23.13 -15.98
CA ILE A 47 27.04 -23.59 -14.83
C ILE A 47 25.99 -24.62 -15.28
N LYS A 48 25.86 -25.72 -14.53
CA LYS A 48 24.76 -26.70 -14.70
C LYS A 48 23.47 -26.19 -14.05
N SER A 49 22.86 -25.15 -14.63
CA SER A 49 21.75 -24.39 -14.03
C SER A 49 20.56 -25.26 -13.60
N GLU A 50 20.16 -26.22 -14.42
CA GLU A 50 19.00 -27.10 -14.15
C GLU A 50 19.15 -27.85 -12.81
N ARG A 51 20.32 -28.46 -12.61
CA ARG A 51 20.62 -29.21 -11.38
C ARG A 51 20.64 -28.28 -10.17
N MET A 52 21.18 -27.07 -10.29
CA MET A 52 21.26 -26.11 -9.19
C MET A 52 19.88 -25.58 -8.78
N VAL A 53 19.04 -25.26 -9.76
CA VAL A 53 17.65 -24.83 -9.52
C VAL A 53 16.86 -25.92 -8.81
N GLN A 54 16.95 -27.18 -9.29
CA GLN A 54 16.28 -28.30 -8.64
C GLN A 54 16.79 -28.58 -7.23
N LEU A 55 18.11 -28.52 -7.00
CA LEU A 55 18.71 -28.68 -5.67
C LEU A 55 18.19 -27.63 -4.69
N LEU A 56 18.16 -26.36 -5.10
CA LEU A 56 17.67 -25.27 -4.26
C LEU A 56 16.18 -25.42 -3.95
N LEU A 57 15.34 -25.69 -4.95
CA LEU A 57 13.90 -25.86 -4.79
C LEU A 57 13.50 -27.13 -4.01
N ASN A 58 14.38 -28.14 -3.97
CA ASN A 58 14.18 -29.35 -3.17
C ASN A 58 14.73 -29.23 -1.74
N ASN A 59 15.46 -28.17 -1.42
CA ASN A 59 16.03 -27.98 -0.10
C ASN A 59 14.97 -27.53 0.90
N GLU A 60 14.76 -28.32 1.97
CA GLU A 60 13.83 -27.99 3.06
C GLU A 60 14.19 -26.67 3.74
N LYS A 61 15.48 -26.34 3.83
CA LYS A 61 15.96 -25.09 4.44
C LYS A 61 15.63 -23.87 3.61
N TYR A 62 15.71 -23.98 2.28
CA TYR A 62 15.23 -22.92 1.38
C TYR A 62 13.73 -22.67 1.61
N SER A 63 12.94 -23.75 1.66
CA SER A 63 11.51 -23.65 1.99
C SER A 63 11.30 -22.97 3.34
N SER A 64 12.05 -23.32 4.38
CA SER A 64 11.92 -22.67 5.70
C SER A 64 12.25 -21.17 5.68
N ILE A 65 13.22 -20.74 4.87
CA ILE A 65 13.57 -19.32 4.72
C ILE A 65 12.42 -18.56 4.04
N MET A 66 11.84 -19.14 2.99
CA MET A 66 10.74 -18.50 2.27
C MET A 66 9.45 -18.46 3.09
N ILE A 67 9.24 -19.46 3.97
CA ILE A 67 7.96 -19.69 4.65
C ILE A 67 7.93 -19.21 6.09
N THR A 68 8.89 -19.65 6.91
CA THR A 68 8.79 -19.62 8.38
C THR A 68 9.74 -18.64 9.05
N ASP A 69 10.69 -18.07 8.32
CA ASP A 69 11.75 -17.25 8.93
C ASP A 69 11.18 -15.87 9.34
N ASN A 70 11.10 -15.66 10.66
CA ASN A 70 10.66 -14.42 11.32
C ASN A 70 11.84 -13.62 11.92
N ASP A 71 13.09 -13.98 11.58
CA ASP A 71 14.28 -13.25 12.02
C ASP A 71 14.27 -11.79 11.54
N GLU A 72 14.97 -10.90 12.26
CA GLU A 72 15.14 -9.48 11.89
C GLU A 72 15.73 -9.29 10.47
N ASN A 73 16.50 -10.27 9.98
CA ASN A 73 17.09 -10.28 8.63
C ASN A 73 16.34 -11.17 7.63
N SER A 74 15.15 -11.67 7.97
CA SER A 74 14.38 -12.61 7.15
C SER A 74 14.10 -12.06 5.74
N SER A 75 13.66 -10.80 5.60
CA SER A 75 13.38 -10.19 4.29
C SER A 75 14.62 -10.13 3.39
N TYR A 76 15.78 -9.79 3.95
CA TYR A 76 17.03 -9.76 3.19
C TYR A 76 17.50 -11.16 2.78
N LYS A 77 17.39 -12.14 3.68
CA LYS A 77 17.68 -13.55 3.35
C LYS A 77 16.75 -14.08 2.24
N LYS A 78 15.45 -13.77 2.30
CA LYS A 78 14.46 -14.12 1.26
C LYS A 78 14.83 -13.50 -0.08
N PHE A 79 15.17 -12.22 -0.09
CA PHE A 79 15.66 -11.52 -1.29
C PHE A 79 16.90 -12.20 -1.88
N LEU A 80 17.96 -12.41 -1.07
CA LEU A 80 19.21 -13.00 -1.54
C LEU A 80 19.00 -14.43 -2.08
N SER A 81 18.19 -15.23 -1.40
CA SER A 81 17.87 -16.60 -1.80
C SER A 81 17.09 -16.65 -3.11
N THR A 82 16.10 -15.76 -3.26
CA THR A 82 15.32 -15.62 -4.48
C THR A 82 16.16 -15.06 -5.63
N MET A 83 17.10 -14.17 -5.35
CA MET A 83 18.01 -13.61 -6.35
C MET A 83 18.97 -14.66 -6.91
N ILE A 84 19.47 -15.57 -6.05
CA ILE A 84 20.24 -16.74 -6.48
C ILE A 84 19.40 -17.59 -7.43
N LEU A 85 18.17 -17.92 -7.03
CA LEU A 85 17.25 -18.70 -7.86
C LEU A 85 16.97 -18.01 -9.20
N PHE A 86 16.66 -16.72 -9.19
CA PHE A 86 16.39 -15.90 -10.37
C PHE A 86 17.57 -15.89 -11.35
N THR A 87 18.78 -15.70 -10.83
CA THR A 87 19.98 -15.65 -11.67
C THR A 87 20.31 -17.02 -12.27
N LEU A 88 20.18 -18.09 -11.48
CA LEU A 88 20.36 -19.46 -11.96
C LEU A 88 19.29 -19.86 -12.99
N PHE A 89 18.04 -19.44 -12.78
CA PHE A 89 16.94 -19.66 -13.70
C PHE A 89 17.24 -19.01 -15.07
N ASN A 90 17.66 -17.75 -15.07
CA ASN A 90 17.96 -16.98 -16.28
C ASN A 90 19.23 -17.41 -17.02
N PHE A 91 20.05 -18.33 -16.49
CA PHE A 91 21.15 -18.89 -17.28
C PHE A 91 20.67 -19.81 -18.41
N ASN A 92 19.59 -20.56 -18.20
CA ASN A 92 18.96 -21.39 -19.23
C ASN A 92 17.44 -21.39 -19.02
N PRO A 93 16.73 -20.30 -19.38
CA PRO A 93 15.30 -20.17 -19.10
C PRO A 93 14.47 -21.27 -19.75
N VAL A 94 14.81 -21.68 -20.98
CA VAL A 94 14.07 -22.71 -21.73
C VAL A 94 14.08 -24.06 -21.01
N ILE A 95 15.23 -24.49 -20.48
CA ILE A 95 15.37 -25.79 -19.80
C ILE A 95 14.72 -25.75 -18.41
N ASN A 96 14.82 -24.61 -17.73
CA ASN A 96 14.30 -24.45 -16.38
C ASN A 96 12.78 -24.21 -16.34
N SER A 97 12.14 -23.89 -17.48
CA SER A 97 10.69 -23.69 -17.60
C SER A 97 9.91 -25.00 -17.61
N THR A 98 9.87 -25.68 -16.47
CA THR A 98 9.11 -26.92 -16.28
C THR A 98 7.89 -26.71 -15.36
N PRO A 99 6.83 -27.54 -15.51
CA PRO A 99 5.67 -27.49 -14.61
C PRO A 99 6.03 -27.71 -13.14
N THR A 100 7.03 -28.56 -12.85
CA THR A 100 7.50 -28.82 -11.49
C THR A 100 8.14 -27.61 -10.84
N VAL A 101 8.90 -26.81 -11.60
CA VAL A 101 9.48 -25.55 -11.14
C VAL A 101 8.36 -24.51 -10.94
N GLN A 102 7.41 -24.42 -11.87
CA GLN A 102 6.26 -23.52 -11.80
C GLN A 102 5.44 -23.76 -10.51
N GLU A 103 5.05 -25.01 -10.25
CA GLU A 103 4.29 -25.38 -9.05
C GLU A 103 5.01 -25.00 -7.75
N LYS A 104 6.33 -25.22 -7.70
CA LYS A 104 7.11 -24.88 -6.50
C LYS A 104 7.21 -23.37 -6.31
N LEU A 105 7.50 -22.62 -7.38
CA LEU A 105 7.54 -21.16 -7.33
C LEU A 105 6.22 -20.56 -6.85
N LEU A 106 5.08 -21.11 -7.30
CA LEU A 106 3.75 -20.66 -6.87
C LEU A 106 3.53 -20.83 -5.37
N THR A 107 4.05 -21.88 -4.74
CA THR A 107 3.90 -22.09 -3.28
C THR A 107 4.75 -21.16 -2.41
N PHE A 108 5.74 -20.48 -3.01
CA PHE A 108 6.55 -19.44 -2.36
C PHE A 108 6.03 -18.03 -2.65
N TYR A 109 5.18 -17.87 -3.67
CA TYR A 109 4.65 -16.57 -4.08
C TYR A 109 3.56 -16.07 -3.13
N SER A 110 3.75 -14.88 -2.56
CA SER A 110 2.79 -14.26 -1.64
C SER A 110 1.91 -13.19 -2.32
N GLY A 111 2.19 -12.87 -3.58
CA GLY A 111 1.42 -11.93 -4.39
C GLY A 111 1.58 -10.46 -4.01
N THR A 112 2.65 -10.12 -3.29
CA THR A 112 2.93 -8.78 -2.81
C THR A 112 3.88 -8.01 -3.72
N ILE A 113 4.13 -6.75 -3.38
CA ILE A 113 5.12 -5.90 -4.06
C ILE A 113 6.56 -6.10 -3.56
N SER A 114 6.81 -7.13 -2.73
CA SER A 114 8.12 -7.40 -2.16
C SER A 114 9.16 -7.72 -3.24
N SER A 115 10.44 -7.56 -2.88
CA SER A 115 11.55 -7.75 -3.82
C SER A 115 11.64 -9.19 -4.35
N ASP A 116 11.36 -10.17 -3.50
CA ASP A 116 11.30 -11.59 -3.80
C ASP A 116 10.08 -11.95 -4.66
N ASP A 117 8.88 -11.49 -4.32
CA ASP A 117 7.67 -11.74 -5.12
C ASP A 117 7.80 -11.16 -6.53
N LYS A 118 8.42 -9.98 -6.69
CA LYS A 118 8.72 -9.40 -8.01
C LYS A 118 9.64 -10.27 -8.86
N LEU A 119 10.64 -10.92 -8.25
CA LEU A 119 11.53 -11.84 -8.96
C LEU A 119 10.79 -13.13 -9.32
N ILE A 120 9.95 -13.65 -8.40
CA ILE A 120 9.16 -14.87 -8.62
C ILE A 120 8.15 -14.67 -9.76
N ILE A 121 7.38 -13.58 -9.76
CA ILE A 121 6.39 -13.33 -10.81
C ILE A 121 7.05 -13.19 -12.18
N LYS A 122 8.25 -12.59 -12.27
CA LYS A 122 9.00 -12.55 -13.54
C LYS A 122 9.46 -13.93 -14.01
N MET A 123 9.87 -14.82 -13.10
CA MET A 123 10.14 -16.21 -13.48
C MET A 123 8.87 -16.90 -13.98
N LEU A 124 7.74 -16.72 -13.31
CA LEU A 124 6.45 -17.28 -13.73
C LEU A 124 6.02 -16.77 -15.11
N GLU A 125 6.14 -15.47 -15.39
CA GLU A 125 5.87 -14.89 -16.72
C GLU A 125 6.74 -15.55 -17.81
N ILE A 126 8.04 -15.76 -17.54
CA ILE A 126 8.95 -16.45 -18.47
C ILE A 126 8.52 -17.90 -18.67
N ILE A 127 8.16 -18.62 -17.60
CA ILE A 127 7.70 -20.00 -17.70
C ILE A 127 6.44 -20.08 -18.58
N GLU A 128 5.43 -19.26 -18.32
CA GLU A 128 4.19 -19.24 -19.10
C GLU A 128 4.43 -18.89 -20.56
N SER A 129 5.36 -17.96 -20.85
CA SER A 129 5.72 -17.62 -22.24
C SER A 129 6.32 -18.80 -23.01
N GLN A 130 7.02 -19.72 -22.32
CA GLN A 130 7.64 -20.89 -22.93
C GLN A 130 6.70 -22.09 -22.98
N THR A 131 5.88 -22.30 -21.95
CA THR A 131 4.96 -23.45 -21.87
C THR A 131 3.63 -23.19 -22.56
N SER A 132 3.30 -21.92 -22.85
CA SER A 132 2.00 -21.48 -23.40
C SER A 132 0.78 -21.92 -22.56
N ASN A 133 0.99 -22.25 -21.29
CA ASN A 133 -0.04 -22.70 -20.37
C ASN A 133 -0.09 -21.81 -19.14
N SER A 134 -1.26 -21.22 -18.88
CA SER A 134 -1.50 -20.42 -17.68
C SER A 134 -1.58 -21.29 -16.43
N TRP A 135 -0.89 -20.88 -15.35
CA TRP A 135 -1.02 -21.57 -14.06
C TRP A 135 -2.42 -21.42 -13.44
N THR A 136 -3.20 -20.42 -13.87
CA THR A 136 -4.57 -20.22 -13.39
C THR A 136 -5.49 -21.39 -13.70
N ASN A 137 -5.13 -22.23 -14.68
CA ASN A 137 -5.87 -23.45 -15.01
C ASN A 137 -5.78 -24.52 -13.91
N MET A 138 -4.80 -24.40 -13.01
CA MET A 138 -4.61 -25.32 -11.89
C MET A 138 -5.41 -24.90 -10.65
N ILE A 139 -6.12 -23.76 -10.68
CA ILE A 139 -6.89 -23.26 -9.55
C ILE A 139 -8.13 -24.13 -9.34
N PHE A 140 -8.20 -24.76 -8.17
CA PHE A 140 -9.29 -25.63 -7.77
C PHE A 140 -10.34 -24.89 -6.94
N SER A 141 -9.92 -24.18 -5.90
CA SER A 141 -10.81 -23.49 -4.96
C SER A 141 -10.30 -22.08 -4.59
N TRP A 142 -11.23 -21.27 -4.08
CA TRP A 142 -10.98 -19.93 -3.60
C TRP A 142 -11.44 -19.82 -2.15
N GLU A 143 -10.60 -19.23 -1.32
CA GLU A 143 -10.90 -18.93 0.07
C GLU A 143 -10.76 -17.43 0.30
N PHE A 144 -11.72 -16.84 1.00
CA PHE A 144 -11.68 -15.44 1.38
C PHE A 144 -11.76 -15.34 2.89
N ILE A 145 -10.65 -14.97 3.53
CA ILE A 145 -10.58 -14.86 4.98
C ILE A 145 -11.06 -13.47 5.39
N GLN A 146 -12.10 -13.43 6.22
CA GLN A 146 -12.60 -12.20 6.79
C GLN A 146 -11.81 -11.79 8.04
N GLU A 147 -11.84 -10.51 8.40
CA GLU A 147 -11.05 -9.95 9.51
C GLU A 147 -11.38 -10.61 10.87
N GLU A 148 -12.63 -11.02 11.07
CA GLU A 148 -13.10 -11.71 12.29
C GLU A 148 -12.58 -13.15 12.39
N GLU A 149 -12.31 -13.79 11.25
CA GLU A 149 -11.85 -15.18 11.14
C GLU A 149 -10.31 -15.26 11.16
N GLU A 150 -9.60 -14.15 10.92
CA GLU A 150 -8.14 -14.14 10.81
C GLU A 150 -7.44 -14.56 12.12
N GLU A 151 -7.92 -14.12 13.29
CA GLU A 151 -7.30 -14.47 14.57
C GLU A 151 -7.44 -15.97 14.86
N GLU A 152 -8.63 -16.54 14.64
CA GLU A 152 -8.88 -17.98 14.82
C GLU A 152 -8.09 -18.83 13.80
N VAL A 153 -7.98 -18.36 12.56
CA VAL A 153 -7.22 -19.03 11.50
C VAL A 153 -5.70 -18.96 11.75
N LEU A 154 -5.19 -17.82 12.23
CA LEU A 154 -3.78 -17.67 12.60
C LEU A 154 -3.40 -18.58 13.78
N GLU A 155 -4.31 -18.76 14.74
CA GLU A 155 -4.10 -19.65 15.90
C GLU A 155 -4.16 -21.14 15.52
N THR A 156 -4.97 -21.52 14.53
CA THR A 156 -5.20 -22.92 14.16
C THR A 156 -4.30 -23.44 13.03
N ILE A 157 -4.01 -22.60 12.03
CA ILE A 157 -3.32 -23.00 10.78
C ILE A 157 -1.97 -22.29 10.63
N GLY A 158 -1.74 -21.17 11.32
CA GLY A 158 -0.57 -20.31 11.16
C GLY A 158 -0.74 -19.30 10.03
N ASP A 159 0.36 -18.76 9.49
CA ASP A 159 0.31 -17.72 8.46
C ASP A 159 -0.24 -18.28 7.14
N THR A 160 -1.45 -17.87 6.77
CA THR A 160 -2.15 -18.33 5.56
C THR A 160 -1.54 -17.69 4.32
N ARG A 161 -1.02 -18.54 3.43
CA ARG A 161 -0.39 -18.11 2.18
C ARG A 161 -1.42 -17.80 1.13
N LEU A 162 -1.01 -17.00 0.15
CA LEU A 162 -1.85 -16.70 -1.01
C LEU A 162 -2.16 -17.97 -1.82
N ILE A 163 -1.16 -18.84 -2.04
CA ILE A 163 -1.32 -20.05 -2.84
C ILE A 163 -0.87 -21.26 -2.02
N THR A 164 -1.77 -22.23 -1.85
CA THR A 164 -1.46 -23.54 -1.28
C THR A 164 -1.74 -24.63 -2.31
N LYS A 165 -0.91 -25.69 -2.28
CA LYS A 165 -1.05 -26.82 -3.20
C LYS A 165 -1.68 -27.99 -2.45
N GLU A 166 -2.81 -28.47 -2.98
CA GLU A 166 -3.44 -29.71 -2.56
C GLU A 166 -3.35 -30.77 -3.67
N LYS A 167 -3.89 -31.96 -3.41
CA LYS A 167 -3.91 -33.06 -4.39
C LYS A 167 -4.78 -32.73 -5.61
N GLU A 168 -5.84 -31.93 -5.40
CA GLU A 168 -6.86 -31.61 -6.41
C GLU A 168 -6.49 -30.39 -7.25
N GLY A 169 -5.60 -29.53 -6.76
CA GLY A 169 -5.11 -28.35 -7.47
C GLY A 169 -4.55 -27.29 -6.52
N LEU A 170 -4.55 -26.04 -6.98
CA LEU A 170 -4.13 -24.87 -6.21
C LEU A 170 -5.34 -24.22 -5.54
N ILE A 171 -5.20 -23.89 -4.26
CA ILE A 171 -6.14 -23.08 -3.50
C ILE A 171 -5.60 -21.66 -3.42
N ILE A 172 -6.43 -20.67 -3.74
CA ILE A 172 -6.06 -19.26 -3.59
C ILE A 172 -6.81 -18.66 -2.41
N THR A 173 -6.05 -18.13 -1.47
CA THR A 173 -6.56 -17.53 -0.23
C THR A 173 -6.31 -16.02 -0.23
N LEU A 174 -7.37 -15.22 -0.32
CA LEU A 174 -7.29 -13.76 -0.24
C LEU A 174 -7.64 -13.26 1.15
N ARG A 175 -6.78 -12.41 1.72
CA ARG A 175 -6.97 -11.83 3.06
C ARG A 175 -7.51 -10.42 2.97
N LYS A 176 -8.69 -10.18 3.57
CA LYS A 176 -9.32 -8.85 3.58
C LYS A 176 -8.40 -7.80 4.21
N ARG A 177 -7.72 -8.12 5.31
CA ARG A 177 -6.81 -7.19 5.99
C ARG A 177 -5.65 -6.74 5.11
N LEU A 178 -5.12 -7.65 4.28
CA LEU A 178 -4.04 -7.30 3.36
C LEU A 178 -4.55 -6.42 2.19
N ILE A 179 -5.80 -6.60 1.74
CA ILE A 179 -6.44 -5.69 0.78
C ILE A 179 -6.59 -4.29 1.40
N GLU A 180 -7.05 -4.18 2.64
CA GLU A 180 -7.19 -2.89 3.34
C GLU A 180 -5.85 -2.20 3.56
N LYS A 181 -4.81 -2.95 3.98
CA LYS A 181 -3.43 -2.46 4.02
C LYS A 181 -2.93 -2.00 2.65
N SER A 182 -3.31 -2.69 1.58
CA SER A 182 -2.95 -2.33 0.21
C SER A 182 -3.61 -1.01 -0.24
N ILE A 183 -4.84 -0.74 0.21
CA ILE A 183 -5.56 0.53 -0.05
C ILE A 183 -4.90 1.67 0.73
N ASP A 184 -4.73 1.51 2.04
CA ASP A 184 -4.14 2.54 2.91
C ASP A 184 -2.66 2.81 2.57
N GLY A 185 -1.95 1.76 2.19
CA GLY A 185 -0.53 1.73 1.90
C GLY A 185 -0.17 1.99 0.44
N TYR A 186 -1.14 2.16 -0.46
CA TYR A 186 -0.95 2.12 -1.92
C TYR A 186 0.32 2.84 -2.42
N VAL A 187 1.19 2.13 -3.13
CA VAL A 187 2.48 2.65 -3.62
C VAL A 187 2.47 2.71 -5.15
N LEU A 188 2.78 3.90 -5.68
CA LEU A 188 2.85 4.18 -7.11
C LEU A 188 4.23 3.84 -7.68
N GLU A 189 5.28 4.42 -7.09
CA GLU A 189 6.65 4.17 -7.53
C GLU A 189 7.14 2.82 -7.04
N ARG A 190 7.24 1.88 -7.97
CA ARG A 190 7.73 0.53 -7.71
C ARG A 190 9.08 0.34 -8.39
N PRO A 191 10.15 0.06 -7.62
CA PRO A 191 11.46 -0.23 -8.21
C PRO A 191 11.37 -1.39 -9.19
N GLN A 192 11.99 -1.21 -10.36
CA GLN A 192 12.08 -2.24 -11.39
C GLN A 192 13.32 -3.09 -11.19
N ILE A 193 13.24 -4.35 -11.61
CA ILE A 193 14.39 -5.28 -11.55
C ILE A 193 15.51 -4.72 -12.45
N PRO A 194 16.77 -4.65 -11.99
CA PRO A 194 17.86 -4.13 -12.79
C PRO A 194 18.02 -4.82 -14.15
N GLU A 195 18.18 -4.04 -15.22
CA GLU A 195 18.18 -4.52 -16.61
C GLU A 195 19.25 -5.58 -16.92
N PHE A 196 20.41 -5.53 -16.24
CA PHE A 196 21.48 -6.51 -16.44
C PHE A 196 21.10 -7.91 -15.96
N CYS A 197 20.07 -8.04 -15.12
CA CYS A 197 19.56 -9.32 -14.66
C CYS A 197 18.68 -10.01 -15.73
N ILE A 198 18.15 -9.24 -16.68
CA ILE A 198 17.19 -9.68 -17.70
C ILE A 198 17.84 -9.71 -19.08
N SER A 199 18.72 -8.77 -19.38
CA SER A 199 19.39 -8.67 -20.69
C SER A 199 20.54 -9.66 -20.84
N SER A 200 20.76 -10.10 -22.09
CA SER A 200 21.89 -10.93 -22.49
C SER A 200 23.23 -10.18 -22.50
N ASN A 201 23.20 -8.83 -22.53
CA ASN A 201 24.38 -7.97 -22.48
C ASN A 201 24.85 -7.74 -21.04
N LYS A 202 25.27 -8.82 -20.36
CA LYS A 202 25.82 -8.74 -19.00
C LYS A 202 27.16 -8.01 -18.93
N ASP A 203 27.88 -7.87 -20.05
CA ASP A 203 29.28 -7.45 -20.10
C ASP A 203 29.52 -5.93 -20.02
N SER A 204 28.48 -5.10 -19.91
CA SER A 204 28.62 -3.64 -19.86
C SER A 204 29.00 -3.07 -18.48
N PHE A 205 28.82 -3.84 -17.40
CA PHE A 205 29.00 -3.39 -16.01
C PHE A 205 30.04 -4.23 -15.27
N ASP A 206 30.89 -3.60 -14.47
CA ASP A 206 31.82 -4.29 -13.54
C ASP A 206 31.05 -4.97 -12.39
N ILE A 207 31.63 -6.01 -11.78
CA ILE A 207 31.01 -6.82 -10.72
C ILE A 207 30.57 -5.96 -9.53
N THR A 208 31.43 -5.02 -9.11
CA THR A 208 31.12 -4.10 -8.00
C THR A 208 29.90 -3.23 -8.32
N THR A 209 29.78 -2.76 -9.57
CA THR A 209 28.62 -1.97 -9.99
C THR A 209 27.34 -2.79 -10.02
N ARG A 210 27.39 -4.05 -10.50
CA ARG A 210 26.23 -4.96 -10.49
C ARG A 210 25.74 -5.24 -9.07
N TRP A 211 26.66 -5.52 -8.15
CA TRP A 211 26.31 -5.77 -6.74
C TRP A 211 25.71 -4.54 -6.06
N ASN A 212 26.29 -3.36 -6.30
CA ASN A 212 25.76 -2.11 -5.76
C ASN A 212 24.35 -1.80 -6.30
N LEU A 213 24.07 -2.10 -7.57
CA LEU A 213 22.74 -1.96 -8.14
C LEU A 213 21.72 -2.92 -7.49
N LEU A 214 22.11 -4.16 -7.14
CA LEU A 214 21.23 -5.09 -6.42
C LEU A 214 20.95 -4.63 -4.99
N LYS A 215 21.98 -4.17 -4.27
CA LYS A 215 21.80 -3.60 -2.93
C LYS A 215 20.87 -2.39 -2.97
N LYS A 216 21.08 -1.49 -3.94
CA LYS A 216 20.21 -0.33 -4.15
C LYS A 216 18.77 -0.74 -4.48
N TYR A 217 18.56 -1.76 -5.33
CA TYR A 217 17.24 -2.29 -5.63
C TYR A 217 16.54 -2.79 -4.36
N TYR A 218 17.21 -3.61 -3.55
CA TYR A 218 16.67 -4.10 -2.28
C TYR A 218 16.32 -2.95 -1.33
N GLU A 219 17.24 -2.01 -1.11
CA GLU A 219 17.00 -0.85 -0.25
C GLU A 219 15.81 0.00 -0.72
N GLN A 220 15.67 0.20 -2.03
CA GLN A 220 14.53 0.95 -2.58
C GLN A 220 13.20 0.21 -2.36
N THR A 221 13.18 -1.11 -2.50
CA THR A 221 11.97 -1.91 -2.25
C THR A 221 11.60 -1.97 -0.76
N GLU A 222 12.58 -2.10 0.13
CA GLU A 222 12.36 -2.08 1.58
C GLU A 222 11.90 -0.72 2.10
N ARG A 223 12.41 0.38 1.51
CA ARG A 223 11.93 1.73 1.82
C ARG A 223 10.43 1.90 1.53
N CYS A 224 9.90 1.18 0.54
CA CYS A 224 8.45 1.16 0.31
C CYS A 224 7.72 0.48 1.47
N GLY A 225 8.30 -0.58 2.06
CA GLY A 225 7.98 -1.12 3.40
C GLY A 225 6.53 -1.55 3.67
N THR A 226 5.64 -1.43 2.70
CA THR A 226 4.22 -1.74 2.84
C THR A 226 3.93 -3.12 2.30
N ALA A 227 3.45 -4.01 3.16
CA ALA A 227 2.82 -5.25 2.75
C ALA A 227 1.55 -4.91 1.95
N MET A 228 1.66 -4.99 0.63
CA MET A 228 0.62 -4.64 -0.32
C MET A 228 0.58 -5.69 -1.43
N TYR A 229 -0.61 -6.11 -1.84
CA TYR A 229 -0.80 -6.95 -3.01
C TYR A 229 -0.36 -6.20 -4.28
N GLY A 230 0.28 -6.92 -5.21
CA GLY A 230 0.58 -6.40 -6.54
C GLY A 230 -0.72 -5.99 -7.26
N PRO A 231 -0.90 -4.72 -7.69
CA PRO A 231 -2.16 -4.28 -8.30
C PRO A 231 -2.54 -5.06 -9.55
N LEU A 232 -1.58 -5.28 -10.44
CA LEU A 232 -1.80 -6.05 -11.67
C LEU A 232 -2.26 -7.48 -11.35
N LEU A 233 -1.58 -8.15 -10.41
CA LEU A 233 -1.92 -9.49 -9.98
C LEU A 233 -3.35 -9.54 -9.42
N LEU A 234 -3.67 -8.68 -8.44
CA LEU A 234 -4.96 -8.73 -7.77
C LEU A 234 -6.12 -8.45 -8.73
N LEU A 235 -5.98 -7.47 -9.62
CA LEU A 235 -7.01 -7.16 -10.62
C LEU A 235 -7.25 -8.34 -11.58
N LEU A 236 -6.19 -8.97 -12.07
CA LEU A 236 -6.31 -10.14 -12.96
C LEU A 236 -6.87 -11.37 -12.23
N LEU A 237 -6.44 -11.62 -10.98
CA LEU A 237 -6.94 -12.73 -10.17
C LEU A 237 -8.45 -12.64 -9.91
N VAL A 238 -8.96 -11.43 -9.69
CA VAL A 238 -10.39 -11.21 -9.46
C VAL A 238 -11.26 -11.63 -10.64
N LEU A 239 -10.76 -11.54 -11.89
CA LEU A 239 -11.48 -12.02 -13.08
C LEU A 239 -11.66 -13.54 -13.10
N HIS A 240 -10.70 -14.27 -12.51
CA HIS A 240 -10.71 -15.73 -12.50
C HIS A 240 -11.53 -16.33 -11.34
N ASN A 241 -11.96 -15.51 -10.39
CA ASN A 241 -12.78 -15.96 -9.28
C ASN A 241 -14.26 -16.03 -9.70
N LYS A 242 -14.78 -17.26 -9.85
CA LYS A 242 -16.17 -17.56 -10.25
C LYS A 242 -17.22 -17.03 -9.27
N GLU A 243 -16.85 -16.77 -8.02
CA GLU A 243 -17.75 -16.20 -7.04
C GLU A 243 -17.94 -14.69 -7.20
N LEU A 244 -16.89 -14.00 -7.66
CA LEU A 244 -16.87 -12.57 -7.87
C LEU A 244 -17.37 -12.22 -9.28
N VAL A 245 -16.90 -12.96 -10.29
CA VAL A 245 -17.19 -12.72 -11.70
C VAL A 245 -17.67 -14.01 -12.37
N LYS A 246 -18.88 -13.98 -12.92
CA LYS A 246 -19.45 -15.10 -13.68
C LYS A 246 -19.41 -14.77 -15.17
N MET A 247 -18.74 -15.60 -15.96
CA MET A 247 -18.80 -15.53 -17.42
C MET A 247 -20.15 -16.08 -17.88
N VAL A 248 -20.96 -15.23 -18.50
CA VAL A 248 -22.26 -15.58 -19.09
C VAL A 248 -22.13 -15.46 -20.60
N LYS A 249 -22.34 -16.57 -21.31
CA LYS A 249 -22.51 -16.54 -22.76
C LYS A 249 -23.94 -16.11 -23.05
N GLU A 250 -24.12 -14.96 -23.69
CA GLU A 250 -25.44 -14.52 -24.15
C GLU A 250 -25.85 -15.32 -25.40
N GLU A 251 -27.14 -15.28 -25.74
CA GLU A 251 -27.74 -16.04 -26.85
C GLU A 251 -27.11 -15.68 -28.21
N ASP A 252 -26.57 -14.47 -28.34
CA ASP A 252 -25.86 -13.97 -29.53
C ASP A 252 -24.42 -14.52 -29.67
N GLY A 253 -23.97 -15.36 -28.74
CA GLY A 253 -22.60 -15.88 -28.69
C GLY A 253 -21.57 -14.90 -28.11
N SER A 254 -21.99 -13.70 -27.70
CA SER A 254 -21.14 -12.73 -26.99
C SER A 254 -20.89 -13.19 -25.54
N LEU A 255 -19.65 -13.01 -25.08
CA LEU A 255 -19.25 -13.28 -23.70
C LEU A 255 -19.47 -12.01 -22.87
N THR A 256 -20.37 -12.06 -21.90
CA THR A 256 -20.53 -10.99 -20.91
C THR A 256 -20.08 -11.44 -19.53
N TYR A 257 -19.56 -10.50 -18.75
CA TYR A 257 -19.08 -10.76 -17.39
C TYR A 257 -20.08 -10.18 -16.40
N LYS A 258 -20.70 -11.05 -15.59
CA LYS A 258 -21.62 -10.65 -14.53
C LYS A 258 -20.86 -10.56 -13.21
N TYR A 259 -20.77 -9.35 -12.67
CA TYR A 259 -20.07 -9.08 -11.41
C TYR A 259 -21.04 -9.08 -10.23
N GLU A 260 -20.63 -9.69 -9.11
CA GLU A 260 -21.38 -9.64 -7.86
C GLU A 260 -20.96 -8.44 -7.00
N PHE A 261 -21.56 -7.27 -7.27
CA PHE A 261 -21.15 -6.00 -6.67
C PHE A 261 -21.12 -6.01 -5.12
N LYS A 262 -22.06 -6.71 -4.46
CA LYS A 262 -22.09 -6.78 -3.00
C LYS A 262 -20.80 -7.41 -2.44
N LYS A 263 -20.33 -8.50 -3.06
CA LYS A 263 -19.06 -9.14 -2.68
C LYS A 263 -17.86 -8.22 -2.91
N PHE A 264 -17.86 -7.42 -3.97
CA PHE A 264 -16.79 -6.42 -4.23
C PHE A 264 -16.75 -5.30 -3.18
N LEU A 265 -17.91 -4.88 -2.66
CA LEU A 265 -18.00 -3.90 -1.58
C LEU A 265 -17.53 -4.49 -0.24
N ASP A 266 -17.98 -5.69 0.08
CA ASP A 266 -17.69 -6.34 1.37
C ASP A 266 -16.20 -6.75 1.49
N SER A 267 -15.58 -7.16 0.37
CA SER A 267 -14.16 -7.50 0.28
C SER A 267 -13.22 -6.30 0.11
N LYS A 268 -13.75 -5.08 0.01
CA LYS A 268 -13.00 -3.84 -0.28
C LYS A 268 -12.32 -3.79 -1.66
N LEU A 269 -12.57 -4.76 -2.54
CA LEU A 269 -11.99 -4.81 -3.89
C LEU A 269 -12.42 -3.63 -4.76
N PHE A 270 -13.64 -3.11 -4.57
CA PHE A 270 -14.10 -1.92 -5.31
C PHE A 270 -13.26 -0.67 -4.97
N GLN A 271 -12.96 -0.46 -3.69
CA GLN A 271 -12.09 0.61 -3.21
C GLN A 271 -10.67 0.45 -3.75
N PHE A 272 -10.17 -0.79 -3.83
CA PHE A 272 -8.86 -1.09 -4.42
C PHE A 272 -8.82 -0.74 -5.91
N ILE A 273 -9.85 -1.10 -6.69
CA ILE A 273 -9.97 -0.75 -8.12
C ILE A 273 -9.93 0.78 -8.30
N ILE A 274 -10.64 1.54 -7.46
CA ILE A 274 -10.61 3.01 -7.55
C ILE A 274 -9.20 3.56 -7.26
N CYS A 275 -8.49 3.04 -6.26
CA CYS A 275 -7.13 3.49 -5.96
C CYS A 275 -6.16 3.24 -7.13
N SER A 276 -6.33 2.10 -7.81
CA SER A 276 -5.49 1.71 -8.94
C SER A 276 -5.67 2.53 -10.23
N LEU A 277 -6.65 3.45 -10.27
CA LEU A 277 -6.79 4.42 -11.36
C LEU A 277 -5.69 5.50 -11.38
N SER A 278 -4.90 5.57 -10.30
CA SER A 278 -3.78 6.50 -10.17
C SER A 278 -2.46 5.94 -10.67
N ASP A 279 -2.47 4.71 -11.18
CA ASP A 279 -1.28 3.90 -11.44
C ASP A 279 -0.88 3.89 -12.93
N ASP A 280 0.08 3.04 -13.30
CA ASP A 280 0.55 2.83 -14.67
C ASP A 280 -0.61 2.63 -15.67
N GLU A 281 -0.41 3.01 -16.93
CA GLU A 281 -1.45 2.99 -17.98
C GLU A 281 -2.12 1.61 -18.12
N ALA A 282 -1.34 0.53 -18.06
CA ALA A 282 -1.84 -0.84 -18.15
C ALA A 282 -2.80 -1.17 -16.99
N ILE A 283 -2.44 -0.81 -15.76
CA ILE A 283 -3.25 -1.07 -14.56
C ILE A 283 -4.51 -0.21 -14.62
N THR A 284 -4.36 1.06 -14.95
CA THR A 284 -5.47 2.00 -15.11
C THR A 284 -6.49 1.51 -16.14
N ASN A 285 -6.03 0.99 -17.28
CA ASN A 285 -6.91 0.41 -18.31
C ASN A 285 -7.70 -0.79 -17.79
N ILE A 286 -7.04 -1.74 -17.11
CA ILE A 286 -7.70 -2.91 -16.50
C ILE A 286 -8.75 -2.47 -15.47
N SER A 287 -8.41 -1.48 -14.62
CA SER A 287 -9.32 -0.96 -13.61
C SER A 287 -10.56 -0.31 -14.20
N TYR A 288 -10.43 0.42 -15.31
CA TYR A 288 -11.59 0.95 -16.01
C TYR A 288 -12.45 -0.13 -16.67
N GLU A 289 -11.86 -1.22 -17.17
CA GLU A 289 -12.64 -2.36 -17.68
C GLU A 289 -13.45 -3.03 -16.55
N HIS A 290 -12.88 -3.18 -15.37
CA HIS A 290 -13.63 -3.64 -14.19
C HIS A 290 -14.78 -2.70 -13.86
N LEU A 291 -14.54 -1.38 -13.81
CA LEU A 291 -15.59 -0.39 -13.52
C LEU A 291 -16.71 -0.40 -14.57
N THR A 292 -16.37 -0.57 -15.85
CA THR A 292 -17.35 -0.66 -16.94
C THR A 292 -18.24 -1.88 -16.77
N ASN A 293 -17.65 -3.06 -16.52
CA ASN A 293 -18.41 -4.29 -16.31
C ASN A 293 -19.25 -4.26 -15.01
N LEU A 294 -18.75 -3.59 -13.96
CA LEU A 294 -19.50 -3.33 -12.74
C LEU A 294 -20.73 -2.44 -13.00
N ALA A 295 -20.59 -1.37 -13.78
CA ALA A 295 -21.70 -0.51 -14.15
C ALA A 295 -22.79 -1.27 -14.93
N VAL A 296 -22.39 -2.04 -15.94
CA VAL A 296 -23.32 -2.86 -16.75
C VAL A 296 -24.03 -3.92 -15.89
N SER A 297 -23.31 -4.54 -14.95
CA SER A 297 -23.90 -5.55 -14.05
C SER A 297 -24.95 -4.93 -13.11
N LEU A 298 -24.73 -3.71 -12.63
CA LEU A 298 -25.70 -2.97 -11.81
C LEU A 298 -26.93 -2.55 -12.62
N GLU A 299 -26.76 -2.16 -13.88
CA GLU A 299 -27.86 -1.82 -14.79
C GLU A 299 -28.78 -3.01 -15.04
N LYS A 300 -28.23 -4.17 -15.38
CA LYS A 300 -29.02 -5.38 -15.64
C LYS A 300 -29.82 -5.83 -14.39
N LYS A 301 -29.27 -5.68 -13.18
CA LYS A 301 -30.00 -5.96 -11.92
C LYS A 301 -31.17 -5.00 -11.70
N SER A 302 -31.02 -3.71 -12.02
CA SER A 302 -32.11 -2.72 -11.88
C SER A 302 -33.29 -2.97 -12.84
N VAL A 303 -33.02 -3.52 -14.03
CA VAL A 303 -34.05 -3.85 -15.03
C VAL A 303 -34.77 -5.16 -14.66
N GLN A 304 -34.05 -6.16 -14.15
CA GLN A 304 -34.63 -7.44 -13.71
C GLN A 304 -35.49 -7.33 -12.43
N ALA A 305 -35.25 -6.34 -11.58
CA ALA A 305 -36.09 -6.03 -10.42
C ALA A 305 -37.36 -5.22 -10.75
N ASN A 306 -37.49 -4.75 -12.00
CA ASN A 306 -38.69 -4.09 -12.53
C ASN A 306 -39.43 -4.97 -13.57
N PRO A 307 -39.82 -6.22 -13.29
CA PRO A 307 -40.86 -6.83 -14.09
C PRO A 307 -42.16 -6.11 -13.76
N VAL A 308 -42.74 -5.49 -14.77
CA VAL A 308 -44.08 -4.87 -14.81
C VAL A 308 -44.99 -5.43 -13.71
N LYS A 309 -45.41 -4.55 -12.79
CA LYS A 309 -46.48 -4.76 -11.81
C LYS A 309 -47.62 -5.59 -12.44
N LYS A 310 -47.67 -6.90 -12.18
CA LYS A 310 -48.94 -7.60 -12.12
C LYS A 310 -49.47 -7.37 -10.72
N VAL A 311 -50.48 -6.52 -10.66
CA VAL A 311 -51.30 -6.28 -9.47
C VAL A 311 -51.85 -7.62 -9.01
N THR A 312 -51.35 -8.12 -7.88
CA THR A 312 -52.10 -8.99 -6.98
C THR A 312 -51.75 -8.58 -5.56
N ASP A 313 -52.80 -8.26 -4.83
CA ASP A 313 -52.78 -7.70 -3.48
C ASP A 313 -52.20 -8.66 -2.44
N LYS A 314 -51.73 -8.02 -1.35
CA LYS A 314 -51.38 -8.56 -0.03
C LYS A 314 -49.98 -9.13 0.07
N ASP A 315 -49.10 -8.30 0.64
CA ASP A 315 -48.12 -8.61 1.70
C ASP A 315 -47.14 -7.42 1.73
N ASP A 316 -47.35 -6.52 2.71
CA ASP A 316 -46.74 -5.18 2.77
C ASP A 316 -45.68 -5.03 3.88
N GLU A 317 -45.08 -6.13 4.36
CA GLU A 317 -44.02 -6.04 5.39
C GLU A 317 -42.60 -6.40 4.89
N GLU A 318 -42.43 -7.06 3.74
CA GLU A 318 -41.10 -7.37 3.16
C GLU A 318 -40.60 -6.35 2.11
N LYS A 319 -41.41 -5.32 1.76
CA LYS A 319 -41.12 -4.39 0.64
C LYS A 319 -40.19 -3.21 0.98
N GLU A 320 -39.85 -2.99 2.25
CA GLU A 320 -39.00 -1.84 2.64
C GLU A 320 -37.50 -2.15 2.55
N GLU A 321 -37.05 -3.37 2.82
CA GLU A 321 -35.63 -3.74 2.75
C GLU A 321 -35.08 -3.73 1.31
N ASP A 322 -35.87 -4.22 0.33
CA ASP A 322 -35.48 -4.26 -1.08
C ASP A 322 -35.45 -2.87 -1.74
N ASN A 323 -36.33 -1.95 -1.35
CA ASN A 323 -36.34 -0.57 -1.85
C ASN A 323 -35.11 0.23 -1.38
N GLY A 324 -34.58 -0.08 -0.19
CA GLY A 324 -33.31 0.45 0.29
C GLY A 324 -32.15 0.03 -0.60
N LEU A 325 -32.02 -1.28 -0.83
CA LEU A 325 -30.97 -1.89 -1.67
C LEU A 325 -30.94 -1.34 -3.11
N ILE A 326 -32.10 -1.09 -3.73
CA ILE A 326 -32.21 -0.51 -5.08
C ILE A 326 -31.71 0.96 -5.11
N LYS A 327 -32.02 1.76 -4.08
CA LYS A 327 -31.51 3.13 -3.95
C LYS A 327 -29.98 3.14 -3.73
N TYR A 328 -29.48 2.28 -2.85
CA TYR A 328 -28.03 2.15 -2.60
C TYR A 328 -27.26 1.81 -3.88
N ASN A 329 -27.74 0.84 -4.65
CA ASN A 329 -27.10 0.44 -5.93
C ASN A 329 -27.08 1.57 -6.96
N SER A 330 -28.13 2.41 -6.99
CA SER A 330 -28.23 3.54 -7.92
C SER A 330 -27.17 4.62 -7.66
N ILE A 331 -26.82 4.87 -6.39
CA ILE A 331 -25.78 5.87 -6.05
C ILE A 331 -24.39 5.39 -6.45
N TYR A 332 -24.09 4.11 -6.21
CA TYR A 332 -22.83 3.51 -6.68
C TYR A 332 -22.75 3.51 -8.20
N GLN A 333 -23.86 3.28 -8.90
CA GLN A 333 -23.92 3.41 -10.36
C GLN A 333 -23.62 4.84 -10.81
N ILE A 334 -24.17 5.86 -10.16
CA ILE A 334 -23.87 7.27 -10.46
C ILE A 334 -22.38 7.56 -10.22
N LEU A 335 -21.81 7.07 -9.11
CA LEU A 335 -20.39 7.22 -8.81
C LEU A 335 -19.51 6.58 -9.90
N ILE A 336 -19.80 5.34 -10.29
CA ILE A 336 -19.04 4.64 -11.35
C ILE A 336 -19.16 5.38 -12.68
N LYS A 337 -20.38 5.79 -13.07
CA LYS A 337 -20.61 6.58 -14.30
C LYS A 337 -19.86 7.88 -14.29
N ARG A 338 -19.78 8.56 -13.14
CA ARG A 338 -18.98 9.79 -12.97
C ARG A 338 -17.49 9.54 -13.21
N ILE A 339 -16.95 8.44 -12.69
CA ILE A 339 -15.55 8.03 -12.90
C ILE A 339 -15.30 7.71 -14.39
N LEU A 340 -16.20 6.96 -15.02
CA LEU A 340 -16.09 6.60 -16.44
C LEU A 340 -16.23 7.81 -17.37
N TYR A 341 -17.13 8.74 -17.05
CA TYR A 341 -17.32 9.97 -17.81
C TYR A 341 -16.06 10.85 -17.81
N HIS A 342 -15.35 10.92 -16.68
CA HIS A 342 -14.07 11.64 -16.62
C HIS A 342 -13.05 11.09 -17.63
N ARG A 343 -12.94 9.74 -17.74
CA ARG A 343 -12.06 9.10 -18.74
C ARG A 343 -12.45 9.49 -20.16
N GLN A 344 -13.75 9.47 -20.48
CA GLN A 344 -14.26 9.80 -21.82
C GLN A 344 -13.99 11.25 -22.22
N GLN A 345 -13.96 12.17 -21.25
CA GLN A 345 -13.70 13.59 -21.51
C GLN A 345 -12.22 13.93 -21.69
N ASN A 346 -11.28 12.97 -21.52
CA ASN A 346 -9.83 13.20 -21.58
C ASN A 346 -9.38 14.45 -20.79
N GLN A 347 -9.99 14.67 -19.62
CA GLN A 347 -9.61 15.77 -18.72
C GLN A 347 -8.28 15.46 -18.00
N ASP A 348 -7.66 16.51 -17.45
CA ASP A 348 -6.40 16.46 -16.69
C ASP A 348 -6.27 15.20 -15.82
N SER A 349 -5.06 14.66 -15.74
CA SER A 349 -4.75 13.51 -14.86
C SER A 349 -5.18 13.80 -13.42
N ILE A 350 -6.04 12.96 -12.87
CA ILE A 350 -6.48 13.07 -11.48
C ILE A 350 -5.37 12.59 -10.56
N ARG A 351 -5.09 13.37 -9.52
CA ARG A 351 -4.06 13.05 -8.53
C ARG A 351 -4.39 11.81 -7.69
N PRO A 352 -3.39 11.05 -7.25
CA PRO A 352 -3.57 9.87 -6.40
C PRO A 352 -4.36 10.13 -5.11
N LEU A 353 -4.13 11.27 -4.44
CA LEU A 353 -4.86 11.64 -3.23
C LEU A 353 -6.38 11.76 -3.48
N ILE A 354 -6.79 12.20 -4.66
CA ILE A 354 -8.21 12.33 -5.01
C ILE A 354 -8.83 10.96 -5.23
N TRP A 355 -8.16 10.06 -5.96
CA TRP A 355 -8.63 8.69 -6.13
C TRP A 355 -8.74 7.94 -4.80
N PHE A 356 -7.75 8.10 -3.92
CA PHE A 356 -7.82 7.57 -2.56
C PHE A 356 -8.97 8.19 -1.75
N SER A 357 -9.25 9.49 -1.90
CA SER A 357 -10.39 10.12 -1.23
C SER A 357 -11.72 9.58 -1.73
N ILE A 358 -11.85 9.33 -3.04
CA ILE A 358 -13.03 8.73 -3.66
C ILE A 358 -13.22 7.28 -3.20
N SER A 359 -12.15 6.50 -3.07
CA SER A 359 -12.26 5.12 -2.56
C SER A 359 -12.82 5.09 -1.13
N ARG A 360 -12.45 6.06 -0.28
CA ARG A 360 -13.00 6.19 1.09
C ARG A 360 -14.45 6.69 1.15
N ILE A 361 -14.93 7.36 0.11
CA ILE A 361 -16.36 7.75 0.01
C ILE A 361 -17.24 6.50 -0.07
N VAL A 362 -16.77 5.41 -0.67
CA VAL A 362 -17.51 4.14 -0.75
C VAL A 362 -17.94 3.67 0.65
N ASP A 363 -17.04 3.76 1.62
CA ASP A 363 -17.35 3.37 3.01
C ASP A 363 -18.34 4.32 3.68
N LEU A 364 -18.27 5.61 3.33
CA LEU A 364 -19.24 6.60 3.78
C LEU A 364 -20.62 6.34 3.22
N LEU A 365 -20.75 5.85 1.98
CA LEU A 365 -22.03 5.53 1.35
C LEU A 365 -22.67 4.24 1.89
N LYS A 366 -21.86 3.32 2.43
CA LYS A 366 -22.35 2.06 3.00
C LYS A 366 -23.07 2.26 4.34
N ASN A 367 -22.59 3.21 5.17
CA ASN A 367 -23.05 3.37 6.54
C ASN A 367 -23.68 4.77 6.78
N PRO A 368 -25.02 4.87 6.96
CA PRO A 368 -25.72 6.14 7.13
C PRO A 368 -25.43 6.84 8.47
N THR A 369 -24.91 6.10 9.46
CA THR A 369 -24.56 6.64 10.79
C THR A 369 -23.25 7.44 10.80
N LEU A 370 -22.48 7.41 9.72
CA LEU A 370 -21.21 8.12 9.66
C LEU A 370 -21.41 9.64 9.50
N PRO A 371 -20.65 10.49 10.21
CA PRO A 371 -20.84 11.95 10.22
C PRO A 371 -20.83 12.61 8.83
N LEU A 372 -20.11 12.02 7.88
CA LEU A 372 -19.95 12.55 6.53
C LEU A 372 -20.89 11.90 5.49
N HIS A 373 -21.75 10.95 5.87
CA HIS A 373 -22.60 10.22 4.91
C HIS A 373 -23.43 11.19 4.03
N GLU A 374 -24.14 12.14 4.65
CA GLU A 374 -25.00 13.07 3.89
C GLU A 374 -24.19 13.96 2.92
N LYS A 375 -23.05 14.48 3.38
CA LYS A 375 -22.16 15.30 2.55
C LYS A 375 -21.60 14.46 1.40
N ALA A 376 -21.27 13.18 1.64
CA ALA A 376 -20.74 12.27 0.63
C ALA A 376 -21.80 11.97 -0.43
N TYR A 377 -23.03 11.69 0.00
CA TYR A 377 -24.18 11.49 -0.87
C TYR A 377 -24.44 12.71 -1.77
N ARG A 378 -24.47 13.91 -1.18
CA ARG A 378 -24.61 15.17 -1.93
C ARG A 378 -23.46 15.39 -2.90
N TRP A 379 -22.22 15.08 -2.49
CA TRP A 379 -21.06 15.20 -3.36
C TRP A 379 -21.18 14.32 -4.61
N VAL A 380 -21.62 13.05 -4.45
CA VAL A 380 -21.84 12.14 -5.58
C VAL A 380 -22.86 12.69 -6.56
N LEU A 381 -23.94 13.32 -6.07
CA LEU A 381 -25.02 13.87 -6.89
C LEU A 381 -24.74 15.28 -7.45
N SER A 382 -23.83 16.05 -6.85
CA SER A 382 -23.66 17.48 -7.13
C SER A 382 -23.13 17.82 -8.53
N SER A 383 -22.31 16.93 -9.12
CA SER A 383 -21.65 17.19 -10.40
C SER A 383 -21.30 15.89 -11.11
N SER A 384 -21.35 15.91 -12.44
CA SER A 384 -20.97 14.80 -13.31
C SER A 384 -19.46 14.71 -13.58
N THR A 385 -18.66 15.71 -13.20
CA THR A 385 -17.21 15.73 -13.43
C THR A 385 -16.44 15.67 -12.11
N ILE A 386 -15.27 15.04 -12.14
CA ILE A 386 -14.33 15.00 -11.00
C ILE A 386 -13.26 16.05 -11.28
N ARG A 387 -13.06 16.99 -10.36
CA ARG A 387 -12.04 18.02 -10.51
C ARG A 387 -10.70 17.47 -10.02
N GLY A 388 -9.67 17.42 -10.88
CA GLY A 388 -8.32 16.95 -10.55
C GLY A 388 -7.56 17.79 -9.51
N TRP A 389 -8.12 18.92 -9.06
CA TRP A 389 -7.54 19.81 -8.05
C TRP A 389 -8.40 19.94 -6.79
N ASP A 390 -9.57 19.28 -6.75
CA ASP A 390 -10.49 19.37 -5.62
C ASP A 390 -10.57 18.05 -4.85
N ILE A 391 -10.23 18.09 -3.55
CA ILE A 391 -10.33 16.91 -2.69
C ILE A 391 -11.76 16.92 -2.16
N PRO A 392 -12.54 15.84 -2.36
CA PRO A 392 -13.90 15.77 -1.87
C PRO A 392 -14.01 16.17 -0.41
N MET A 393 -14.98 17.04 -0.08
CA MET A 393 -15.42 17.37 1.28
C MET A 393 -14.41 18.13 2.16
N VAL A 394 -13.15 18.31 1.72
CA VAL A 394 -12.12 19.01 2.50
C VAL A 394 -12.46 20.48 2.67
N SER A 395 -12.86 21.16 1.58
CA SER A 395 -13.30 22.55 1.60
C SER A 395 -14.51 22.74 2.51
N ASP A 396 -15.47 21.80 2.46
CA ASP A 396 -16.66 21.85 3.30
C ASP A 396 -16.31 21.77 4.79
N VAL A 397 -15.39 20.88 5.19
CA VAL A 397 -14.95 20.76 6.59
C VAL A 397 -14.12 21.96 7.03
N MET A 398 -13.22 22.47 6.18
CA MET A 398 -12.44 23.69 6.45
C MET A 398 -13.36 24.91 6.66
N MET A 399 -14.35 25.09 5.79
CA MET A 399 -15.30 26.22 5.85
C MET A 399 -16.39 26.03 6.90
N SER A 400 -16.69 24.81 7.34
CA SER A 400 -17.73 24.54 8.35
C SER A 400 -17.44 25.25 9.68
N TYR A 401 -16.17 25.44 10.03
CA TYR A 401 -15.78 26.20 11.21
C TYR A 401 -16.01 27.71 11.02
N ASN A 402 -15.69 28.25 9.83
CA ASN A 402 -15.72 29.69 9.55
C ASN A 402 -17.12 30.23 9.22
N LYS A 403 -17.93 29.49 8.43
CA LYS A 403 -19.27 29.94 8.01
C LYS A 403 -20.30 29.91 9.14
N ARG A 404 -20.17 28.98 10.10
CA ARG A 404 -21.12 28.82 11.21
C ARG A 404 -20.89 29.79 12.38
N GLN A 405 -19.86 30.65 12.28
CA GLN A 405 -19.65 31.80 13.18
C GLN A 405 -20.33 33.08 12.69
N GLN A 406 -20.82 33.14 11.44
CA GLN A 406 -21.41 34.35 10.84
C GLN A 406 -22.95 34.35 10.81
N ASP A 407 -23.60 33.20 11.00
CA ASP A 407 -25.07 33.11 11.05
C ASP A 407 -25.57 33.42 12.47
N ASP A 408 -25.63 34.71 12.83
CA ASP A 408 -26.11 35.20 14.14
C ASP A 408 -27.60 34.87 14.42
N ASP A 409 -28.40 34.60 13.38
CA ASP A 409 -29.86 34.44 13.51
C ASP A 409 -30.35 32.99 13.72
N ASN A 410 -29.50 31.98 13.52
CA ASN A 410 -29.85 30.58 13.75
C ASN A 410 -28.69 29.85 14.45
N LYS A 411 -28.56 30.07 15.76
CA LYS A 411 -27.70 29.29 16.66
C LYS A 411 -28.16 27.84 16.74
N LYS A 412 -27.95 27.05 15.68
CA LYS A 412 -27.77 25.61 15.85
C LYS A 412 -26.44 25.45 16.57
N GLU A 413 -26.48 25.13 17.86
CA GLU A 413 -25.29 24.75 18.62
C GLU A 413 -24.47 23.80 17.76
N ILE A 414 -23.19 24.15 17.58
CA ILE A 414 -22.28 23.30 16.83
C ILE A 414 -22.18 22.00 17.61
N ASP A 415 -22.69 20.92 17.02
CA ASP A 415 -22.35 19.60 17.53
C ASP A 415 -20.86 19.37 17.24
N MET A 416 -20.04 19.74 18.22
CA MET A 416 -18.59 19.64 18.16
C MET A 416 -18.17 18.17 17.98
N GLU A 417 -19.00 17.21 18.39
CA GLU A 417 -18.72 15.79 18.20
C GLU A 417 -18.80 15.40 16.73
N ILE A 418 -19.84 15.85 16.03
CA ILE A 418 -19.99 15.66 14.58
C ILE A 418 -18.81 16.31 13.85
N TYR A 419 -18.47 17.56 14.18
CA TYR A 419 -17.33 18.25 13.55
C TYR A 419 -16.00 17.51 13.76
N TYR A 420 -15.71 17.03 14.98
CA TYR A 420 -14.49 16.27 15.23
C TYR A 420 -14.50 14.89 14.54
N GLY A 421 -15.67 14.29 14.33
CA GLY A 421 -15.85 13.09 13.51
C GLY A 421 -15.52 13.34 12.04
N GLU A 422 -16.05 14.43 11.46
CA GLU A 422 -15.75 14.87 10.10
C GLU A 422 -14.25 15.19 9.92
N LEU A 423 -13.67 15.92 10.87
CA LEU A 423 -12.26 16.27 10.88
C LEU A 423 -11.35 15.03 10.96
N SER A 424 -11.70 14.06 11.81
CA SER A 424 -10.99 12.79 11.93
C SER A 424 -10.91 12.06 10.59
N TRP A 425 -12.02 12.00 9.85
CA TRP A 425 -12.06 11.37 8.54
C TRP A 425 -11.17 12.12 7.54
N VAL A 426 -11.29 13.46 7.45
CA VAL A 426 -10.48 14.28 6.53
C VAL A 426 -8.99 14.13 6.81
N LEU A 427 -8.58 14.27 8.07
CA LEU A 427 -7.17 14.14 8.46
C LEU A 427 -6.64 12.73 8.19
N ALA A 428 -7.44 11.69 8.44
CA ALA A 428 -7.05 10.32 8.11
C ALA A 428 -6.94 10.12 6.59
N THR A 429 -7.83 10.73 5.80
CA THR A 429 -7.81 10.63 4.32
C THR A 429 -6.58 11.32 3.75
N ILE A 430 -6.27 12.54 4.18
CA ILE A 430 -5.07 13.26 3.78
C ILE A 430 -3.82 12.52 4.27
N GLY A 431 -3.79 12.15 5.55
CA GLY A 431 -2.65 11.47 6.16
C GLY A 431 -2.34 10.11 5.55
N LYS A 432 -3.31 9.38 5.02
CA LYS A 432 -3.06 8.12 4.31
C LYS A 432 -2.80 8.32 2.81
N GLY A 433 -3.50 9.27 2.17
CA GLY A 433 -3.51 9.46 0.73
C GLY A 433 -2.42 10.35 0.12
N ILE A 434 -1.64 11.10 0.90
CA ILE A 434 -0.49 11.85 0.35
C ILE A 434 0.58 10.86 -0.14
N LYS A 435 0.88 10.88 -1.44
CA LYS A 435 1.85 9.97 -2.08
C LYS A 435 2.86 10.69 -2.97
N THR A 436 2.45 11.75 -3.66
CA THR A 436 3.28 12.44 -4.68
C THR A 436 3.55 13.91 -4.31
N ASP A 437 4.57 14.51 -4.93
CA ASP A 437 4.84 15.95 -4.81
C ASP A 437 3.71 16.82 -5.37
N GLU A 438 2.98 16.32 -6.37
CA GLU A 438 1.80 17.03 -6.88
C GLU A 438 0.67 17.11 -5.86
N ASP A 439 0.49 16.06 -5.04
CA ASP A 439 -0.46 16.08 -3.92
C ASP A 439 -0.08 17.18 -2.92
N PHE A 440 1.21 17.34 -2.63
CA PHE A 440 1.70 18.42 -1.76
C PHE A 440 1.37 19.80 -2.35
N LYS A 441 1.74 20.05 -3.61
CA LYS A 441 1.49 21.34 -4.29
C LYS A 441 0.00 21.68 -4.32
N MET A 442 -0.87 20.69 -4.45
CA MET A 442 -2.33 20.88 -4.37
C MET A 442 -2.78 21.33 -2.97
N LEU A 443 -2.28 20.67 -1.93
CA LEU A 443 -2.62 21.00 -0.54
C LEU A 443 -2.09 22.38 -0.14
N ASP A 444 -0.90 22.74 -0.62
CA ASP A 444 -0.28 24.06 -0.39
C ASP A 444 -1.12 25.18 -1.01
N LYS A 445 -1.48 25.05 -2.30
CA LYS A 445 -2.35 26.03 -2.99
C LYS A 445 -3.71 26.22 -2.31
N LYS A 446 -4.20 25.22 -1.58
CA LYS A 446 -5.46 25.26 -0.85
C LYS A 446 -5.34 25.80 0.57
N GLY A 447 -4.14 26.13 1.04
CA GLY A 447 -3.91 26.60 2.42
C GLY A 447 -4.16 25.53 3.48
N VAL A 448 -4.09 24.24 3.12
CA VAL A 448 -4.38 23.15 4.07
C VAL A 448 -3.36 23.15 5.20
N PHE A 449 -2.08 23.41 4.92
CA PHE A 449 -1.03 23.39 5.93
C PHE A 449 -1.15 24.51 6.96
N GLU A 450 -1.50 25.72 6.53
CA GLU A 450 -1.81 26.83 7.43
C GLU A 450 -3.01 26.50 8.33
N TRP A 451 -4.05 25.90 7.75
CA TRP A 451 -5.20 25.41 8.49
C TRP A 451 -4.82 24.34 9.53
N LEU A 452 -3.95 23.38 9.18
CA LEU A 452 -3.45 22.36 10.11
C LEU A 452 -2.66 22.95 11.27
N LEU A 453 -1.81 23.95 11.01
CA LEU A 453 -1.05 24.66 12.05
C LEU A 453 -2.00 25.41 13.00
N ASN A 454 -3.02 26.07 12.46
CA ASN A 454 -4.05 26.74 13.26
C ASN A 454 -4.86 25.75 14.10
N LEU A 455 -5.18 24.56 13.56
CA LEU A 455 -5.88 23.52 14.31
C LEU A 455 -5.10 23.02 15.53
N ILE A 456 -3.77 22.92 15.44
CA ILE A 456 -2.95 22.48 16.59
C ILE A 456 -3.06 23.47 17.77
N ASN A 457 -3.23 24.76 17.48
CA ASN A 457 -3.38 25.80 18.49
C ASN A 457 -4.76 25.78 19.18
N VAL A 458 -5.72 24.97 18.69
CA VAL A 458 -7.05 24.87 19.30
C VAL A 458 -6.96 24.14 20.66
N PRO A 459 -7.43 24.76 21.76
CA PRO A 459 -7.22 24.23 23.12
C PRO A 459 -7.94 22.89 23.38
N TYR A 460 -9.05 22.63 22.69
CA TYR A 460 -9.89 21.44 22.91
C TYR A 460 -9.73 20.36 21.83
N LEU A 461 -8.68 20.42 21.02
CA LEU A 461 -8.43 19.42 19.97
C LEU A 461 -8.11 18.05 20.59
N LYS A 462 -8.88 17.02 20.22
CA LYS A 462 -8.64 15.63 20.67
C LYS A 462 -7.23 15.16 20.28
N GLU A 463 -6.54 14.46 21.18
CA GLU A 463 -5.17 13.97 21.00
C GLU A 463 -5.00 13.09 19.74
N ARG A 464 -6.00 12.24 19.44
CA ARG A 464 -6.01 11.43 18.22
C ARG A 464 -5.92 12.29 16.95
N LEU A 465 -6.58 13.45 16.94
CA LEU A 465 -6.53 14.37 15.79
C LEU A 465 -5.15 15.01 15.69
N ARG A 466 -4.53 15.42 16.81
CA ARG A 466 -3.14 15.91 16.82
C ARG A 466 -2.17 14.88 16.25
N LYS A 467 -2.30 13.61 16.63
CA LYS A 467 -1.49 12.51 16.08
C LYS A 467 -1.68 12.37 14.57
N LEU A 468 -2.91 12.52 14.05
CA LEU A 468 -3.16 12.52 12.61
C LEU A 468 -2.51 13.73 11.90
N ILE A 469 -2.55 14.92 12.51
CA ILE A 469 -1.87 16.11 11.96
C ILE A 469 -0.36 15.89 11.92
N PHE A 470 0.24 15.38 13.00
CA PHE A 470 1.67 15.04 13.01
C PHE A 470 2.02 13.95 11.98
N LEU A 471 1.14 12.97 11.75
CA LEU A 471 1.32 11.98 10.70
C LEU A 471 1.31 12.62 9.30
N VAL A 472 0.46 13.61 9.06
CA VAL A 472 0.44 14.38 7.80
C VAL A 472 1.79 15.07 7.60
N PHE A 473 2.28 15.80 8.61
CA PHE A 473 3.59 16.47 8.53
C PHE A 473 4.74 15.48 8.34
N TYR A 474 4.70 14.33 9.04
CA TYR A 474 5.67 13.28 8.89
C TYR A 474 5.73 12.71 7.47
N LYS A 475 4.57 12.54 6.83
CA LYS A 475 4.53 12.10 5.43
C LYS A 475 4.99 13.17 4.48
N VAL A 476 4.54 14.42 4.62
CA VAL A 476 4.95 15.55 3.77
C VAL A 476 6.44 15.83 3.87
N GLN A 477 7.05 15.59 5.03
CA GLN A 477 8.49 15.68 5.20
C GLN A 477 9.26 14.69 4.32
N ARG A 478 8.66 13.55 3.99
CA ARG A 478 9.33 12.44 3.27
C ARG A 478 8.83 12.26 1.85
N VAL A 479 7.62 12.73 1.58
CA VAL A 479 7.03 12.84 0.26
C VAL A 479 7.49 14.19 -0.28
N ALA A 480 8.39 14.15 -1.26
CA ALA A 480 8.94 15.25 -2.05
C ALA A 480 10.30 15.83 -1.63
N ASP A 481 11.13 16.07 -2.66
CA ASP A 481 12.40 16.81 -2.59
C ASP A 481 12.21 18.31 -2.24
N ASP A 482 11.01 18.87 -2.50
CA ASP A 482 10.65 20.28 -2.27
C ASP A 482 9.62 20.50 -1.13
N GLY A 483 8.83 19.47 -0.77
CA GLY A 483 7.72 19.60 0.18
C GLY A 483 8.17 19.99 1.58
N GLY A 484 9.18 19.28 2.10
CA GLY A 484 9.83 19.63 3.36
C GLY A 484 10.46 21.03 3.33
N LEU A 485 11.02 21.46 2.20
CA LEU A 485 11.65 22.78 2.06
C LEU A 485 10.62 23.91 2.12
N ASN A 486 9.49 23.74 1.43
CA ASN A 486 8.41 24.73 1.43
C ASN A 486 7.79 24.84 2.83
N MET A 487 7.62 23.71 3.54
CA MET A 487 7.17 23.73 4.94
C MET A 487 8.15 24.47 5.87
N ILE A 488 9.46 24.31 5.66
CA ILE A 488 10.49 25.05 6.43
C ILE A 488 10.45 26.54 6.08
N SER A 489 10.49 26.89 4.80
CA SER A 489 10.73 28.25 4.32
C SER A 489 9.48 29.14 4.28
N ARG A 490 8.31 28.62 3.91
CA ARG A 490 7.06 29.39 3.81
C ARG A 490 6.23 29.33 5.08
N ASN A 491 6.11 28.14 5.68
CA ASN A 491 5.17 27.91 6.79
C ASN A 491 5.84 28.00 8.17
N GLY A 492 7.17 28.08 8.23
CA GLY A 492 7.91 28.22 9.50
C GLY A 492 7.75 27.02 10.43
N ILE A 493 7.60 25.81 9.89
CA ILE A 493 7.25 24.60 10.67
C ILE A 493 8.25 24.31 11.80
N VAL A 494 9.55 24.56 11.59
CA VAL A 494 10.60 24.26 12.57
C VAL A 494 10.44 25.14 13.81
N SER A 495 10.30 26.45 13.63
CA SER A 495 10.10 27.40 14.73
C SER A 495 8.80 27.13 15.48
N PHE A 496 7.73 26.77 14.76
CA PHE A 496 6.46 26.40 15.37
C PHE A 496 6.59 25.16 16.27
N LEU A 497 7.26 24.11 15.76
CA LEU A 497 7.50 22.88 16.52
C LEU A 497 8.43 23.09 17.72
N GLU A 498 9.42 23.97 17.62
CA GLU A 498 10.29 24.33 18.77
C GLU A 498 9.49 25.04 19.88
N ILE A 499 8.62 25.99 19.53
CA ILE A 499 7.75 26.67 20.50
C ILE A 499 6.81 25.67 21.17
N LEU A 500 6.20 24.77 20.39
CA LEU A 500 5.36 23.69 20.94
C LEU A 500 6.14 22.77 21.87
N ASN A 501 7.35 22.38 21.49
CA ASN A 501 8.20 21.54 22.32
C ASN A 501 8.53 22.23 23.66
N ASN A 502 8.89 23.51 23.63
CA ASN A 502 9.16 24.29 24.84
C ASN A 502 7.92 24.42 25.74
N ASN A 503 6.74 24.62 25.14
CA ASN A 503 5.48 24.64 25.88
C ASN A 503 5.19 23.29 26.55
N ILE A 504 5.48 22.17 25.89
CA ILE A 504 5.32 20.83 26.48
C ILE A 504 6.37 20.59 27.58
N LYS A 505 7.65 20.92 27.34
CA LYS A 505 8.72 20.85 28.34
C LYS A 505 8.40 21.65 29.61
N SER A 506 7.77 22.82 29.47
CA SER A 506 7.34 23.63 30.63
C SER A 506 6.21 23.01 31.46
N LYS A 507 5.39 22.15 30.84
CA LYS A 507 4.26 21.45 31.48
C LYS A 507 4.67 20.10 32.05
N LEU A 508 5.81 19.56 31.63
CA LEU A 508 6.37 18.34 32.19
C LEU A 508 6.93 18.63 33.59
N PRO A 509 6.75 17.71 34.56
CA PRO A 509 7.41 17.81 35.85
C PRO A 509 8.92 17.91 35.65
N LYS A 510 9.56 18.93 36.24
CA LYS A 510 11.02 19.07 36.21
C LYS A 510 11.64 17.93 37.02
N ASP A 511 12.35 17.05 36.33
CA ASP A 511 13.25 15.98 36.80
C ASP A 511 12.74 14.97 37.85
N ASN A 512 12.92 13.68 37.51
CA ASN A 512 12.94 12.48 38.37
C ASN A 512 11.63 11.78 38.78
N VAL A 513 10.44 12.20 38.37
CA VAL A 513 9.21 11.42 38.68
C VAL A 513 9.13 10.10 37.89
N LEU A 514 9.63 10.06 36.65
CA LEU A 514 9.59 8.87 35.79
C LEU A 514 10.66 7.81 36.12
N ASN A 515 11.73 8.18 36.83
CA ASN A 515 12.85 7.30 37.15
C ASN A 515 12.79 6.71 38.57
N SER A 516 11.97 7.28 39.47
CA SER A 516 11.76 6.73 40.81
C SER A 516 10.47 5.90 40.83
N ALA A 517 10.62 4.57 40.93
CA ALA A 517 9.51 3.62 41.08
C ALA A 517 8.60 3.95 42.29
N ASP A 518 9.11 4.66 43.29
CA ASP A 518 8.42 4.99 44.54
C ASP A 518 7.35 6.09 44.41
N VAL A 519 7.39 6.93 43.36
CA VAL A 519 6.39 8.00 43.13
C VAL A 519 5.19 7.50 42.32
N LEU A 520 5.39 6.47 41.48
CA LEU A 520 4.33 5.83 40.68
C LEU A 520 3.26 5.14 41.53
N GLN A 521 3.57 4.79 42.78
CA GLN A 521 2.61 4.18 43.71
C GLN A 521 1.67 5.20 44.37
N ASN A 522 2.05 6.49 44.42
CA ASN A 522 1.32 7.54 45.15
C ASN A 522 0.69 8.61 44.25
N GLU A 523 0.95 8.61 42.94
CA GLU A 523 0.31 9.54 42.01
C GLU A 523 -1.05 9.02 41.50
N ASN A 524 -2.02 9.94 41.42
CA ASN A 524 -3.33 9.66 40.82
C ASN A 524 -3.15 9.12 39.38
N LYS A 525 -3.80 8.01 39.03
CA LYS A 525 -3.78 7.42 37.67
C LYS A 525 -3.99 8.44 36.53
N ASN A 526 -4.71 9.53 36.80
CA ASN A 526 -4.96 10.62 35.86
C ASN A 526 -3.75 11.53 35.60
N THR A 527 -2.91 11.82 36.61
CA THR A 527 -1.69 12.62 36.44
C THR A 527 -0.67 11.85 35.62
N LEU A 528 -0.50 10.56 35.93
CA LEU A 528 0.38 9.65 35.21
C LEU A 528 -0.05 9.48 33.73
N ASN A 529 -1.35 9.31 33.47
CA ASN A 529 -1.84 9.27 32.10
C ASN A 529 -1.59 10.58 31.34
N ASN A 530 -1.68 11.73 32.00
CA ASN A 530 -1.42 13.02 31.35
C ASN A 530 0.08 13.25 31.10
N THR A 531 0.96 12.82 32.00
CA THR A 531 2.41 12.89 31.77
C THR A 531 2.83 11.97 30.63
N PHE A 532 2.33 10.73 30.57
CA PHE A 532 2.60 9.83 29.44
C PHE A 532 2.11 10.41 28.10
N LYS A 533 0.95 11.08 28.07
CA LYS A 533 0.45 11.76 26.87
C LYS A 533 1.39 12.89 26.42
N LEU A 534 1.82 13.74 27.34
CA LEU A 534 2.75 14.83 27.03
C LEU A 534 4.11 14.31 26.54
N VAL A 535 4.63 13.24 27.15
CA VAL A 535 5.86 12.57 26.69
C VAL A 535 5.68 11.97 25.29
N GLN A 536 4.52 11.38 24.98
CA GLN A 536 4.25 10.86 23.65
C GLN A 536 4.18 11.98 22.59
N GLU A 537 3.54 13.11 22.90
CA GLU A 537 3.50 14.29 22.03
C GLU A 537 4.91 14.86 21.82
N GLN A 538 5.72 14.98 22.89
CA GLN A 538 7.11 15.41 22.81
C GLN A 538 7.93 14.50 21.88
N ASN A 539 7.88 13.19 22.09
CA ASN A 539 8.59 12.22 21.25
C ASN A 539 8.20 12.33 19.77
N GLY A 540 6.93 12.60 19.47
CA GLY A 540 6.46 12.84 18.10
C GLY A 540 7.06 14.10 17.48
N ILE A 541 7.08 15.20 18.23
CA ILE A 541 7.65 16.48 17.79
C ILE A 541 9.17 16.38 17.61
N GLU A 542 9.87 15.71 18.53
CA GLU A 542 11.31 15.50 18.44
C GLU A 542 11.69 14.70 17.19
N LYS A 543 10.95 13.63 16.87
CA LYS A 543 11.15 12.87 15.63
C LYS A 543 10.96 13.73 14.37
N LEU A 544 9.94 14.58 14.35
CA LEU A 544 9.70 15.50 13.23
C LEU A 544 10.85 16.53 13.10
N LEU A 545 11.28 17.14 14.20
CA LEU A 545 12.38 18.10 14.21
C LEU A 545 13.70 17.47 13.74
N LEU A 546 14.01 16.25 14.20
CA LEU A 546 15.17 15.50 13.71
C LEU A 546 15.08 15.21 12.22
N GLY A 547 13.90 14.83 11.71
CA GLY A 547 13.69 14.65 10.28
C GLY A 547 13.93 15.92 9.47
N TYR A 548 13.50 17.08 9.97
CA TYR A 548 13.67 18.35 9.26
C TYR A 548 15.12 18.80 9.30
N ASN A 549 15.83 18.49 10.38
CA ASN A 549 17.26 18.72 10.48
C ASN A 549 18.05 17.90 9.44
N GLU A 550 17.72 16.63 9.24
CA GLU A 550 18.35 15.81 8.18
C GLU A 550 18.07 16.38 6.77
N LEU A 551 16.87 16.90 6.52
CA LEU A 551 16.55 17.58 5.26
C LEU A 551 17.33 18.89 5.08
N VAL A 552 17.52 19.67 6.14
CA VAL A 552 18.36 20.87 6.08
C VAL A 552 19.80 20.49 5.74
N LYS A 553 20.32 19.41 6.33
CA LYS A 553 21.69 18.92 6.08
C LYS A 553 21.89 18.35 4.68
N SER A 554 20.86 17.79 4.06
CA SER A 554 20.97 17.25 2.70
C SER A 554 21.06 18.33 1.62
N GLN A 555 20.67 19.57 1.92
CA GLN A 555 20.60 20.65 0.94
C GLN A 555 21.47 21.86 1.25
N LYS A 556 22.47 22.11 0.38
CA LYS A 556 23.41 23.24 0.50
C LYS A 556 22.73 24.60 0.67
N ARG A 557 21.60 24.84 -0.02
CA ARG A 557 20.87 26.12 0.04
C ARG A 557 20.28 26.38 1.43
N LEU A 558 19.71 25.37 2.07
CA LEU A 558 19.12 25.52 3.41
C LEU A 558 20.20 25.67 4.47
N ILE A 559 21.35 25.00 4.34
CA ILE A 559 22.49 25.19 5.24
C ILE A 559 22.94 26.65 5.23
N LEU A 560 23.01 27.26 4.04
CA LEU A 560 23.35 28.68 3.89
C LEU A 560 22.28 29.59 4.50
N TRP A 561 21.00 29.30 4.29
CA TRP A 561 19.89 30.10 4.83
C TRP A 561 19.75 30.00 6.35
N THR A 562 20.07 28.84 6.92
CA THR A 562 19.99 28.60 8.37
C THR A 562 21.27 28.96 9.10
N GLU A 563 22.32 29.37 8.40
CA GLU A 563 23.64 29.73 8.97
C GLU A 563 24.20 28.67 9.95
N GLY A 564 23.84 27.40 9.77
CA GLY A 564 24.23 26.31 10.68
C GLY A 564 23.42 26.19 11.97
N ASP A 565 22.30 26.91 12.13
CA ASP A 565 21.41 26.78 13.31
C ASP A 565 20.76 25.39 13.42
N SER A 566 20.77 24.60 12.34
CA SER A 566 20.31 23.20 12.33
C SER A 566 21.00 22.34 13.40
N ASP A 567 22.31 22.51 13.60
CA ASP A 567 23.05 21.81 14.66
C ASP A 567 22.69 22.33 16.06
N ASN A 568 22.27 23.59 16.18
CA ASN A 568 21.78 24.13 17.44
C ASN A 568 20.38 23.62 17.78
N VAL A 569 19.50 23.40 16.79
CA VAL A 569 18.20 22.74 17.00
C VAL A 569 18.41 21.38 17.67
N VAL A 570 19.35 20.57 17.18
CA VAL A 570 19.66 19.26 17.79
C VAL A 570 20.19 19.41 19.22
N LYS A 571 21.05 20.40 19.48
CA LYS A 571 21.54 20.70 20.83
C LYS A 571 20.42 21.16 21.77
N ARG A 572 19.42 21.89 21.27
CA ARG A 572 18.25 22.34 22.04
C ARG A 572 17.29 21.19 22.36
N LEU A 573 17.26 20.13 21.53
CA LEU A 573 16.45 18.93 21.79
C LEU A 573 17.07 18.03 22.86
N ARG A 574 18.40 17.82 22.82
CA ARG A 574 19.14 16.92 23.73
C ARG A 574 19.47 17.50 25.11
N LYS A 575 19.02 18.72 25.41
CA LYS A 575 19.01 19.29 26.76
C LYS A 575 17.70 18.93 27.46
#